data_AF-A0A960IV98-F1
#
_entry.id   AF-A0A960IV98-F1
#
_cell.length_a   1.000
_cell.length_b   1.000
_cell.length_c   1.000
_cell.angle_alpha   90.00
_cell.angle_beta   90.00
_cell.angle_gamma   90.00
#
_symmetry.space_group_name_H-M   'P 1'
#
loop_
_entity.id
_entity.type
_entity.pdbx_description
1 polymer ?
#
loop_
_entity_poly.entity_id
_entity_poly.type
_entity_poly.pdbx_seq_one_letter_code
_entity_poly.pdbx_strand_id
1 'polypeptide(L)'
;YTDPDGDIHDRFRMFSLNERLLTEDGEQAPGYVMWTKPAPEDGSLTQQLAGSGGSGVLATRLLDEWATALAADDSGDPVAERLAATRPEEAVNKCFDLEGTVVESGPGVYEKPGPCTDDYPVGDDPRTAAGAPLANDVIKCSLQSVDEAIAAGEYEVEFSAAQVERLEAIFPEGVCDWSVPGVGQVPLGDSWLRFD
;
A
#
# COMPACT_ATOMS: atom_id res chain seq x y z
N TYR A 1 -11.48 -7.40 -0.99
CA TYR A 1 -12.07 -6.20 -0.41
C TYR A 1 -13.09 -6.68 0.59
N THR A 2 -12.65 -6.60 1.84
CA THR A 2 -13.29 -7.09 3.06
C THR A 2 -13.04 -6.09 4.19
N ASP A 3 -12.51 -4.91 3.87
CA ASP A 3 -12.14 -3.85 4.81
C ASP A 3 -13.28 -3.49 5.78
N PRO A 4 -14.57 -3.40 5.37
CA PRO A 4 -15.68 -3.14 6.29
C PRO A 4 -15.96 -4.27 7.29
N ASP A 5 -15.47 -5.48 7.04
CA ASP A 5 -15.75 -6.68 7.83
C ASP A 5 -14.75 -6.92 8.97
N GLY A 6 -13.75 -6.04 9.13
CA GLY A 6 -12.70 -6.18 10.15
C GLY A 6 -11.65 -7.25 9.81
N ASP A 7 -11.49 -7.58 8.53
CA ASP A 7 -10.40 -8.40 8.02
C ASP A 7 -9.05 -7.66 8.17
N ILE A 8 -8.03 -8.36 8.67
CA ILE A 8 -6.67 -7.81 8.83
C ILE A 8 -5.92 -7.66 7.50
N HIS A 9 -6.42 -8.28 6.43
CA HIS A 9 -5.92 -8.09 5.07
C HIS A 9 -6.52 -6.82 4.45
N ASP A 10 -6.44 -5.72 5.20
CA ASP A 10 -6.93 -4.41 4.79
C ASP A 10 -6.27 -3.98 3.47
N ARG A 11 -7.05 -3.30 2.61
CA ARG A 11 -6.56 -2.88 1.30
C ARG A 11 -5.52 -1.76 1.42
N PHE A 12 -5.46 -1.05 2.54
CA PHE A 12 -4.41 -0.06 2.77
C PHE A 12 -2.99 -0.67 2.63
N ARG A 13 -2.77 -1.94 3.02
CA ARG A 13 -1.45 -2.60 2.93
C ARG A 13 -0.86 -2.67 1.52
N MET A 14 -1.66 -2.84 0.46
CA MET A 14 -1.12 -2.87 -0.90
C MET A 14 -0.61 -1.49 -1.34
N PHE A 15 -1.27 -0.40 -0.94
CA PHE A 15 -0.79 0.96 -1.22
C PHE A 15 0.47 1.28 -0.41
N SER A 16 0.50 0.88 0.86
CA SER A 16 1.69 1.04 1.70
C SER A 16 2.91 0.30 1.13
N LEU A 17 2.71 -0.90 0.57
CA LEU A 17 3.76 -1.63 -0.15
C LEU A 17 4.16 -0.93 -1.45
N ASN A 18 3.22 -0.40 -2.21
CA ASN A 18 3.52 0.35 -3.43
C ASN A 18 4.44 1.53 -3.14
N GLU A 19 4.14 2.34 -2.11
CA GLU A 19 4.97 3.49 -1.72
C GLU A 19 6.42 3.09 -1.40
N ARG A 20 6.63 1.96 -0.72
CA ARG A 20 7.97 1.44 -0.39
C ARG A 20 8.73 0.91 -1.61
N LEU A 21 7.99 0.55 -2.66
CA LEU A 21 8.52 -0.07 -3.88
C LEU A 21 8.61 0.92 -5.04
N LEU A 22 8.25 2.20 -4.85
CA LEU A 22 8.46 3.21 -5.88
C LEU A 22 9.95 3.28 -6.24
N THR A 23 10.21 3.45 -7.53
CA THR A 23 11.56 3.73 -8.05
C THR A 23 12.03 5.12 -7.60
N GLU A 24 13.30 5.45 -7.84
CA GLU A 24 13.84 6.79 -7.54
C GLU A 24 13.08 7.91 -8.25
N ASP A 25 12.49 7.62 -9.41
CA ASP A 25 11.67 8.55 -10.20
C ASP A 25 10.19 8.62 -9.74
N GLY A 26 9.81 7.84 -8.71
CA GLY A 26 8.44 7.79 -8.19
C GLY A 26 7.51 6.84 -8.96
N GLU A 27 8.03 6.06 -9.91
CA GLU A 27 7.25 5.10 -10.69
C GLU A 27 7.07 3.77 -9.95
N GLN A 28 5.95 3.08 -10.16
CA GLN A 28 5.70 1.75 -9.61
C GLN A 28 6.78 0.74 -10.07
N ALA A 29 7.32 -0.05 -9.12
CA ALA A 29 8.29 -1.09 -9.45
C ALA A 29 7.78 -2.03 -10.57
N PRO A 30 8.66 -2.46 -11.49
CA PRO A 30 8.28 -3.26 -12.65
C PRO A 30 7.72 -4.64 -12.29
N GLY A 31 7.90 -5.12 -11.05
CA GLY A 31 7.35 -6.38 -10.55
C GLY A 31 6.05 -6.27 -9.75
N TYR A 32 5.57 -5.05 -9.51
CA TYR A 32 4.43 -4.83 -8.60
C TYR A 32 3.15 -4.59 -9.39
N VAL A 33 2.08 -5.31 -9.03
CA VAL A 33 0.72 -5.13 -9.57
C VAL A 33 -0.29 -5.24 -8.43
N MET A 34 -1.31 -4.38 -8.49
CA MET A 34 -2.30 -4.20 -7.45
C MET A 34 -3.67 -4.64 -7.95
N TRP A 35 -4.23 -5.70 -7.36
CA TRP A 35 -5.51 -6.27 -7.75
C TRP A 35 -6.52 -6.21 -6.60
N THR A 36 -7.69 -5.59 -6.83
CA THR A 36 -8.77 -5.52 -5.84
C THR A 36 -9.94 -6.38 -6.25
N LYS A 37 -10.30 -7.37 -5.43
CA LYS A 37 -11.50 -8.19 -5.65
C LYS A 37 -12.34 -8.25 -4.38
N PRO A 38 -13.66 -8.02 -4.43
CA PRO A 38 -14.53 -8.17 -3.25
C PRO A 38 -14.66 -9.63 -2.83
N ALA A 39 -14.93 -9.87 -1.55
CA ALA A 39 -15.39 -11.19 -1.13
C ALA A 39 -16.79 -11.47 -1.70
N PRO A 40 -17.11 -12.72 -2.08
CA PRO A 40 -18.46 -13.07 -2.50
C PRO A 40 -19.46 -12.87 -1.35
N GLU A 41 -20.69 -12.46 -1.68
CA GLU A 41 -21.74 -12.11 -0.69
C GLU A 41 -22.09 -13.26 0.27
N ASP A 42 -21.89 -14.53 -0.14
CA ASP A 42 -22.12 -15.73 0.66
C ASP A 42 -20.83 -16.33 1.28
N GLY A 43 -19.70 -15.67 1.09
CA GLY A 43 -18.39 -16.14 1.53
C GLY A 43 -18.26 -16.06 3.05
N SER A 44 -18.26 -17.22 3.73
CA SER A 44 -18.02 -17.26 5.17
C SER A 44 -16.64 -16.67 5.52
N LEU A 45 -16.53 -16.02 6.69
CA LEU A 45 -15.25 -15.54 7.25
C LEU A 45 -14.14 -16.61 7.17
N THR A 46 -14.49 -17.88 7.39
CA THR A 46 -13.55 -19.01 7.26
C THR A 46 -13.00 -19.19 5.84
N GLN A 47 -13.83 -18.97 4.82
CA GLN A 47 -13.45 -19.10 3.42
C GLN A 47 -12.58 -17.91 2.96
N GLN A 48 -12.84 -16.73 3.52
CA GLN A 48 -12.00 -15.54 3.33
C GLN A 48 -10.62 -15.74 3.99
N LEU A 49 -10.59 -16.18 5.26
CA LEU A 49 -9.35 -16.50 5.99
C LEU A 49 -8.55 -17.65 5.37
N ALA A 50 -9.21 -18.58 4.68
CA ALA A 50 -8.56 -19.67 3.96
C ALA A 50 -8.03 -19.26 2.56
N GLY A 51 -8.06 -17.97 2.19
CA GLY A 51 -7.56 -17.48 0.90
C GLY A 51 -8.34 -17.99 -0.32
N SER A 52 -9.57 -18.48 -0.10
CA SER A 52 -10.38 -19.14 -1.14
C SER A 52 -11.19 -18.16 -2.02
N GLY A 53 -10.99 -16.85 -1.85
CA GLY A 53 -11.71 -15.74 -2.54
C GLY A 53 -11.51 -15.61 -4.07
N GLY A 54 -10.90 -16.60 -4.72
CA GLY A 54 -11.16 -16.84 -6.15
C GLY A 54 -10.35 -16.02 -7.17
N SER A 55 -9.16 -15.51 -6.82
CA SER A 55 -8.18 -15.04 -7.83
C SER A 55 -6.89 -15.86 -7.86
N GLY A 56 -6.73 -16.83 -6.96
CA GLY A 56 -5.49 -17.61 -6.82
C GLY A 56 -5.04 -18.22 -8.15
N VAL A 57 -5.94 -18.85 -8.91
CA VAL A 57 -5.58 -19.46 -10.21
C VAL A 57 -5.18 -18.42 -11.26
N LEU A 58 -5.86 -17.26 -11.32
CA LEU A 58 -5.54 -16.19 -12.27
C LEU A 58 -4.18 -15.57 -11.94
N ALA A 59 -3.98 -15.19 -10.68
CA ALA A 59 -2.72 -14.61 -10.21
C ALA A 59 -1.56 -15.61 -10.34
N THR A 60 -1.75 -16.86 -9.94
CA THR A 60 -0.71 -17.90 -10.09
C THR A 60 -0.36 -18.16 -11.54
N ARG A 61 -1.35 -18.22 -12.45
CA ARG A 61 -1.06 -18.38 -13.89
C ARG A 61 -0.28 -17.19 -14.45
N LEU A 62 -0.70 -15.98 -14.12
CA LEU A 62 -0.02 -14.77 -14.57
C LEU A 62 1.44 -14.73 -14.06
N LEU A 63 1.65 -15.05 -12.79
CA LEU A 63 2.98 -15.13 -12.20
C LEU A 63 3.84 -16.22 -12.84
N ASP A 64 3.25 -17.39 -13.12
CA ASP A 64 3.94 -18.50 -13.81
C ASP A 64 4.36 -18.12 -15.24
N GLU A 65 3.45 -17.51 -16.00
CA GLU A 65 3.74 -17.01 -17.35
C GLU A 65 4.84 -15.96 -17.33
N TRP A 66 4.74 -14.97 -16.44
CA TRP A 66 5.73 -13.90 -16.33
C TRP A 66 7.09 -14.41 -15.87
N ALA A 67 7.13 -15.26 -14.84
CA ALA A 67 8.38 -15.85 -14.35
C ALA A 67 9.04 -16.75 -15.41
N THR A 68 8.24 -17.49 -16.18
CA THR A 68 8.73 -18.32 -17.29
C THR A 68 9.32 -17.46 -18.40
N ALA A 69 8.64 -16.38 -18.79
CA ALA A 69 9.14 -15.44 -19.79
C ALA A 69 10.44 -14.76 -19.32
N LEU A 70 10.48 -14.30 -18.06
CA LEU A 70 11.68 -13.75 -17.44
C LEU A 70 12.84 -14.74 -17.45
N ALA A 71 12.60 -16.01 -17.11
CA ALA A 71 13.63 -17.05 -17.09
C ALA A 71 14.15 -17.42 -18.49
N ALA A 72 13.32 -17.28 -19.53
CA ALA A 72 13.69 -17.53 -20.91
C ALA A 72 14.47 -16.37 -21.56
N ASP A 73 14.35 -15.16 -21.02
CA ASP A 73 15.11 -14.00 -21.47
C ASP A 73 16.61 -14.16 -21.16
N ASP A 74 17.46 -14.18 -22.20
CA ASP A 74 18.91 -14.32 -22.09
C ASP A 74 19.68 -13.06 -22.50
N SER A 75 19.02 -11.89 -22.53
CA SER A 75 19.59 -10.62 -22.99
C SER A 75 20.84 -10.17 -22.22
N GLY A 76 20.96 -10.60 -20.96
CA GLY A 76 22.00 -10.14 -20.03
C GLY A 76 21.72 -8.79 -19.38
N ASP A 77 20.57 -8.17 -19.66
CA ASP A 77 20.14 -6.92 -19.04
C ASP A 77 19.88 -7.10 -17.53
N PRO A 78 19.90 -6.00 -16.75
CA PRO A 78 19.51 -6.05 -15.34
C PRO A 78 18.14 -6.69 -15.13
N VAL A 79 17.98 -7.44 -14.03
CA VAL A 79 16.75 -8.21 -13.74
C VAL A 79 15.51 -7.32 -13.76
N ALA A 80 15.59 -6.07 -13.28
CA ALA A 80 14.47 -5.13 -13.29
C ALA A 80 14.02 -4.76 -14.71
N GLU A 81 14.96 -4.56 -15.63
CA GLU A 81 14.66 -4.24 -17.04
C GLU A 81 14.03 -5.44 -17.75
N ARG A 82 14.58 -6.65 -17.53
CA ARG A 82 14.02 -7.89 -18.06
C ARG A 82 12.62 -8.18 -17.50
N LEU A 83 12.42 -7.92 -16.21
CA LEU A 83 11.12 -8.05 -15.55
C LEU A 83 10.09 -7.14 -16.19
N ALA A 84 10.45 -5.89 -16.49
CA ALA A 84 9.60 -4.96 -17.22
C ALA A 84 9.34 -5.40 -18.67
N ALA A 85 10.38 -5.84 -19.39
CA ALA A 85 10.30 -6.25 -20.79
C ALA A 85 9.49 -7.53 -21.03
N THR A 86 9.51 -8.45 -20.06
CA THR A 86 8.80 -9.73 -20.13
C THR A 86 7.42 -9.70 -19.46
N ARG A 87 6.98 -8.53 -18.97
CA ARG A 87 5.69 -8.34 -18.32
C ARG A 87 4.54 -8.67 -19.29
N PRO A 88 3.64 -9.63 -18.95
CA PRO A 88 2.44 -9.88 -19.74
C PRO A 88 1.52 -8.66 -19.76
N GLU A 89 0.81 -8.43 -20.87
CA GLU A 89 -0.13 -7.29 -21.01
C GLU A 89 -1.21 -7.28 -19.91
N GLU A 90 -1.63 -8.45 -19.45
CA GLU A 90 -2.61 -8.57 -18.36
C GLU A 90 -2.06 -8.23 -16.97
N ALA A 91 -0.73 -8.13 -16.80
CA ALA A 91 -0.07 -7.77 -15.55
C ALA A 91 -0.11 -6.25 -15.31
N VAL A 92 -1.33 -5.74 -15.15
CA VAL A 92 -1.64 -4.34 -14.81
C VAL A 92 -2.52 -4.29 -13.58
N ASN A 93 -2.56 -3.13 -12.92
CA ASN A 93 -3.49 -2.85 -11.83
C ASN A 93 -4.94 -3.02 -12.33
N LYS A 94 -5.81 -3.61 -11.51
CA LYS A 94 -7.22 -3.84 -11.86
C LYS A 94 -8.11 -4.14 -10.67
N CYS A 95 -9.39 -3.84 -10.80
CA CYS A 95 -10.41 -4.29 -9.86
C CYS A 95 -11.45 -5.18 -10.53
N PHE A 96 -12.10 -6.01 -9.72
CA PHE A 96 -13.12 -6.96 -10.15
C PHE A 96 -14.46 -6.66 -9.50
N ASP A 97 -15.58 -7.05 -10.12
CA ASP A 97 -16.90 -7.05 -9.51
C ASP A 97 -17.12 -8.32 -8.65
N LEU A 98 -18.34 -8.47 -8.10
CA LEU A 98 -18.75 -9.63 -7.30
C LEU A 98 -18.77 -10.93 -8.13
N GLU A 99 -19.05 -10.85 -9.43
CA GLU A 99 -18.97 -11.98 -10.35
C GLU A 99 -17.52 -12.34 -10.74
N GLY A 100 -16.54 -11.53 -10.36
CA GLY A 100 -15.13 -11.72 -10.70
C GLY A 100 -14.74 -11.25 -12.11
N THR A 101 -15.56 -10.41 -12.73
CA THR A 101 -15.27 -9.74 -13.99
C THR A 101 -14.42 -8.51 -13.74
N VAL A 102 -13.45 -8.22 -14.62
CA VAL A 102 -12.66 -6.98 -14.54
C VAL A 102 -13.58 -5.78 -14.84
N VAL A 103 -13.67 -4.86 -13.88
CA VAL A 103 -14.46 -3.62 -14.02
C VAL A 103 -13.63 -2.52 -14.67
N GLU A 104 -12.38 -2.38 -14.22
CA GLU A 104 -11.41 -1.45 -14.77
C GLU A 104 -9.99 -2.00 -14.60
N SER A 105 -9.11 -1.70 -15.55
CA SER A 105 -7.70 -2.11 -15.54
C SER A 105 -6.81 -1.11 -16.27
N GLY A 106 -5.57 -0.95 -15.80
CA GLY A 106 -4.58 -0.11 -16.46
C GLY A 106 -3.65 0.62 -15.47
N PRO A 107 -2.72 1.42 -15.98
CA PRO A 107 -1.92 2.30 -15.14
C PRO A 107 -2.82 3.36 -14.47
N GLY A 108 -2.59 3.62 -13.19
CA GLY A 108 -3.29 4.67 -12.44
C GLY A 108 -4.78 4.46 -12.17
N VAL A 109 -5.33 3.24 -12.32
CA VAL A 109 -6.74 2.95 -11.95
C VAL A 109 -7.07 3.19 -10.48
N TYR A 110 -6.05 3.37 -9.63
CA TYR A 110 -6.22 3.71 -8.22
C TYR A 110 -5.79 5.14 -7.88
N GLU A 111 -5.34 5.93 -8.85
CA GLU A 111 -4.83 7.30 -8.62
C GLU A 111 -5.90 8.38 -8.84
N LYS A 112 -7.07 7.99 -9.38
CA LYS A 112 -8.17 8.88 -9.73
C LYS A 112 -9.52 8.25 -9.40
N PRO A 113 -10.57 9.07 -9.18
CA PRO A 113 -11.93 8.58 -9.04
C PRO A 113 -12.35 7.69 -10.21
N GLY A 114 -13.06 6.60 -9.89
CA GLY A 114 -13.48 5.57 -10.83
C GLY A 114 -13.90 4.30 -10.09
N PRO A 115 -14.44 3.28 -10.79
CA PRO A 115 -14.95 2.06 -10.16
C PRO A 115 -14.00 1.43 -9.13
N CYS A 116 -12.70 1.40 -9.44
CA CYS A 116 -11.71 0.81 -8.53
C CYS A 116 -11.46 1.59 -7.22
N THR A 117 -11.77 2.89 -7.16
CA THR A 117 -11.67 3.72 -5.94
C THR A 117 -13.04 4.00 -5.31
N ASP A 118 -14.10 4.00 -6.11
CA ASP A 118 -15.45 4.37 -5.69
C ASP A 118 -16.18 3.18 -5.05
N ASP A 119 -16.09 1.99 -5.68
CA ASP A 119 -16.73 0.77 -5.16
C ASP A 119 -15.91 0.16 -4.01
N TYR A 120 -14.62 0.45 -4.02
CA TYR A 120 -13.66 0.01 -3.02
C TYR A 120 -12.97 1.28 -2.51
N PRO A 121 -13.46 1.92 -1.44
CA PRO A 121 -12.68 2.96 -0.78
C PRO A 121 -11.48 2.33 -0.05
N VAL A 122 -10.47 3.13 0.25
CA VAL A 122 -9.33 2.72 1.08
C VAL A 122 -9.48 3.40 2.43
N GLY A 123 -9.49 2.62 3.51
CA GLY A 123 -9.48 3.17 4.87
C GLY A 123 -8.07 3.51 5.34
N ASP A 124 -8.00 4.20 6.48
CA ASP A 124 -6.74 4.48 7.18
C ASP A 124 -6.50 3.51 8.33
N ASP A 125 -5.23 3.39 8.74
CA ASP A 125 -4.89 2.81 10.04
C ASP A 125 -4.68 3.92 11.10
N PRO A 126 -4.69 3.61 12.40
CA PRO A 126 -4.53 4.63 13.44
C PRO A 126 -3.26 5.48 13.32
N ARG A 127 -2.21 5.01 12.62
CA ARG A 127 -0.98 5.78 12.39
C ARG A 127 -1.16 6.74 11.22
N THR A 128 -1.71 6.29 10.09
CA THR A 128 -1.92 7.18 8.94
C THR A 128 -3.00 8.22 9.21
N ALA A 129 -4.05 7.84 9.94
CA ALA A 129 -5.05 8.79 10.47
C ALA A 129 -4.43 9.82 11.45
N ALA A 130 -3.26 9.54 12.03
CA ALA A 130 -2.50 10.44 12.88
C ALA A 130 -1.33 11.14 12.14
N GLY A 131 -1.36 11.15 10.80
CA GLY A 131 -0.39 11.86 9.95
C GLY A 131 0.83 11.03 9.52
N ALA A 132 0.93 9.75 9.89
CA ALA A 132 2.03 8.91 9.42
C ALA A 132 2.00 8.74 7.89
N PRO A 133 3.17 8.64 7.23
CA PRO A 133 3.22 8.46 5.79
C PRO A 133 2.55 7.13 5.37
N LEU A 134 1.96 7.11 4.17
CA LEU A 134 1.35 5.91 3.56
C LEU A 134 2.35 4.74 3.48
N ALA A 135 3.63 5.05 3.26
CA ALA A 135 4.71 4.06 3.31
C ALA A 135 4.73 3.29 4.64
N ASN A 136 4.23 3.80 5.77
CA ASN A 136 4.11 3.08 7.06
C ASN A 136 5.43 2.38 7.49
N ASP A 137 6.58 2.98 7.15
CA ASP A 137 7.93 2.42 7.34
C ASP A 137 8.69 3.07 8.51
N VAL A 138 8.13 4.12 9.10
CA VAL A 138 8.59 4.72 10.35
C VAL A 138 8.13 3.86 11.54
N ILE A 139 9.02 3.00 12.04
CA ILE A 139 8.72 2.12 13.19
C ILE A 139 8.70 2.89 14.52
N LYS A 140 9.63 3.83 14.70
CA LYS A 140 9.70 4.75 15.84
C LYS A 140 9.91 6.15 15.31
N CYS A 141 8.92 7.03 15.46
CA CYS A 141 9.04 8.43 15.11
C CYS A 141 9.97 9.17 16.09
N SER A 142 10.56 10.26 15.61
CA SER A 142 11.06 11.31 16.51
C SER A 142 9.85 12.10 17.03
N LEU A 143 10.00 12.81 18.15
CA LEU A 143 8.88 13.53 18.78
C LEU A 143 9.08 15.05 18.65
N GLN A 144 7.96 15.75 18.47
CA GLN A 144 7.83 17.21 18.57
C GLN A 144 6.74 17.58 19.58
N SER A 145 6.71 18.83 20.04
CA SER A 145 5.62 19.28 20.91
C SER A 145 4.27 19.32 20.19
N VAL A 146 3.18 19.27 20.96
CA VAL A 146 1.81 19.39 20.41
C VAL A 146 1.63 20.73 19.69
N ASP A 147 2.16 21.81 20.25
CA ASP A 147 2.10 23.15 19.66
C ASP A 147 2.83 23.22 18.32
N GLU A 148 4.02 22.58 18.20
CA GLU A 148 4.77 22.51 16.94
C GLU A 148 3.98 21.76 15.86
N ALA A 149 3.40 20.59 16.19
CA ALA A 149 2.61 19.80 15.25
C ALA A 149 1.36 20.55 14.76
N ILE A 150 0.66 21.25 15.66
CA ILE A 150 -0.50 22.09 15.28
C ILE A 150 -0.05 23.25 14.40
N ALA A 151 1.03 23.95 14.77
CA ALA A 151 1.55 25.08 14.01
C ALA A 151 2.07 24.69 12.61
N ALA A 152 2.60 23.47 12.47
CA ALA A 152 3.02 22.89 11.21
C ALA A 152 1.85 22.44 10.33
N GLY A 153 0.62 22.41 10.86
CA GLY A 153 -0.58 22.01 10.12
C GLY A 153 -0.68 20.50 9.90
N GLU A 154 -0.10 19.68 10.77
CA GLU A 154 -0.12 18.22 10.63
C GLU A 154 -1.53 17.61 10.82
N TYR A 155 -2.45 18.38 11.39
CA TYR A 155 -3.82 17.96 11.62
C TYR A 155 -4.78 18.72 10.72
N GLU A 156 -5.62 18.01 9.98
CA GLU A 156 -6.67 18.59 9.13
C GLU A 156 -7.90 19.10 9.94
N VAL A 157 -7.73 19.34 11.24
CA VAL A 157 -8.77 19.75 12.17
C VAL A 157 -8.28 20.89 13.07
N GLU A 158 -9.21 21.78 13.41
CA GLU A 158 -8.97 22.84 14.39
C GLU A 158 -9.21 22.33 15.82
N PHE A 159 -8.21 22.40 16.67
CA PHE A 159 -8.33 22.01 18.08
C PHE A 159 -8.88 23.16 18.93
N SER A 160 -9.83 22.86 19.81
CA SER A 160 -10.16 23.74 20.93
C SER A 160 -9.06 23.69 22.00
N ALA A 161 -8.96 24.74 22.83
CA ALA A 161 -7.99 24.81 23.92
C ALA A 161 -8.07 23.60 24.87
N ALA A 162 -9.28 23.12 25.18
CA ALA A 162 -9.47 21.93 26.02
C ALA A 162 -9.01 20.63 25.35
N GLN A 163 -9.06 20.56 24.02
CA GLN A 163 -8.52 19.40 23.29
C GLN A 163 -7.00 19.45 23.22
N VAL A 164 -6.39 20.64 23.06
CA VAL A 164 -4.94 20.82 23.13
C VAL A 164 -4.42 20.39 24.51
N GLU A 165 -4.99 20.93 25.60
CA GLU A 165 -4.60 20.56 26.98
C GLU A 165 -4.73 19.05 27.21
N ARG A 166 -5.78 18.42 26.69
CA ARG A 166 -5.95 16.97 26.78
C ARG A 166 -4.90 16.22 25.96
N LEU A 167 -4.55 16.70 24.77
CA LEU A 167 -3.56 16.06 23.90
C LEU A 167 -2.17 16.11 24.55
N GLU A 168 -1.79 17.26 25.10
CA GLU A 168 -0.54 17.44 25.86
C GLU A 168 -0.50 16.54 27.11
N ALA A 169 -1.62 16.38 27.81
CA ALA A 169 -1.70 15.49 28.97
C ALA A 169 -1.55 14.00 28.60
N ILE A 170 -2.03 13.59 27.42
CA ILE A 170 -1.90 12.21 26.92
C ILE A 170 -0.48 11.95 26.39
N PHE A 171 0.12 12.95 25.74
CA PHE A 171 1.45 12.88 25.11
C PHE A 171 2.44 13.86 25.75
N PRO A 172 2.83 13.65 27.02
CA PRO A 172 3.68 14.60 27.74
C PRO A 172 5.10 14.72 27.19
N GLU A 173 5.55 13.73 26.40
CA GLU A 173 6.86 13.73 25.74
C GLU A 173 6.80 14.25 24.30
N GLY A 174 5.60 14.62 23.82
CA GLY A 174 5.36 15.05 22.44
C GLY A 174 4.64 14.00 21.59
N VAL A 175 4.23 14.45 20.41
CA VAL A 175 3.61 13.66 19.34
C VAL A 175 4.65 13.34 18.26
N CYS A 176 4.34 12.42 17.35
CA CYS A 176 5.27 12.11 16.26
C CYS A 176 5.55 13.33 15.38
N ASP A 177 6.82 13.52 15.05
CA ASP A 177 7.27 14.37 13.96
C ASP A 177 7.49 13.49 12.73
N TRP A 178 6.50 13.52 11.83
CA TRP A 178 6.54 12.77 10.58
C TRP A 178 7.35 13.47 9.49
N SER A 179 7.76 14.72 9.71
CA SER A 179 8.56 15.50 8.76
C SER A 179 10.04 15.11 8.73
N VAL A 180 10.48 14.33 9.72
CA VAL A 180 11.86 13.85 9.87
C VAL A 180 11.94 12.32 9.87
N PRO A 181 13.11 11.73 9.53
CA PRO A 181 13.28 10.29 9.62
C PRO A 181 13.04 9.73 11.02
N GLY A 182 12.56 8.49 11.05
CA GLY A 182 12.40 7.72 12.29
C GLY A 182 13.71 7.54 13.05
N VAL A 183 13.60 7.28 14.34
CA VAL A 183 14.76 7.01 15.21
C VAL A 183 15.48 5.75 14.73
N GLY A 184 16.72 5.92 14.27
CA GLY A 184 17.54 4.83 13.73
C GLY A 184 17.17 4.44 12.29
N GLN A 185 16.26 5.16 11.64
CA GLN A 185 15.99 4.97 10.22
C GLN A 185 17.18 5.51 9.43
N VAL A 186 17.64 4.69 8.47
CA VAL A 186 18.69 5.04 7.53
C VAL A 186 18.14 4.87 6.12
N PRO A 187 18.66 5.59 5.12
CA PRO A 187 18.30 5.34 3.73
C PRO A 187 18.50 3.86 3.37
N LEU A 188 17.64 3.32 2.52
CA LEU A 188 17.87 2.02 1.92
C LEU A 188 19.19 2.06 1.15
N GLY A 189 20.02 1.04 1.31
CA GLY A 189 21.27 0.94 0.55
C GLY A 189 21.04 0.65 -0.93
N ASP A 190 19.97 -0.09 -1.24
CA ASP A 190 19.45 -0.40 -2.57
C ASP A 190 18.04 -0.98 -2.41
N SER A 191 17.18 -0.92 -3.42
CA SER A 191 15.86 -1.56 -3.43
C SER A 191 15.97 -3.09 -3.47
N TRP A 192 17.08 -3.62 -4.01
CA TRP A 192 17.37 -5.05 -4.10
C TRP A 192 18.73 -5.38 -3.51
N LEU A 193 18.82 -5.37 -2.18
CA LEU A 193 20.04 -5.76 -1.47
C LEU A 193 20.41 -7.20 -1.80
N ARG A 194 21.60 -7.39 -2.37
CA ARG A 194 22.24 -8.70 -2.48
C ARG A 194 23.07 -8.95 -1.22
N PHE A 195 22.80 -10.07 -0.57
CA PHE A 195 23.63 -10.57 0.52
C PHE A 195 24.43 -11.74 -0.02
N ASP A 196 25.76 -11.63 0.01
CA ASP A 196 26.69 -12.69 -0.37
C ASP A 196 26.78 -13.80 0.69
#